data_AF-A0A349Q9S0-F1
#
_entry.id   AF-A0A349Q9S0-F1
#
_cell.length_a   1.000
_cell.length_b   1.000
_cell.length_c   1.000
_cell.angle_alpha   90.00
_cell.angle_beta   90.00
_cell.angle_gamma   90.00
#
_symmetry.space_group_name_H-M   'P 1'
#
loop_
_entity.id
_entity.type
_entity.pdbx_description
1 polymer ?
#
loop_
_entity_poly.entity_id
_entity_poly.type
_entity_poly.pdbx_seq_one_letter_code
_entity_poly.pdbx_strand_id
1 'polypeptide(L)'
;MKNEKSKLQKNLAKQLALSIALTVMLPLGIAMTIVGATRKEEGGAVFTAIMAIGIVFVVLGFYGSPIAWVRYAPQKRYARIIDAIKREGFRDTTEIANHLSMQPNDVIDAVRVCIDKQYLCDYTIEGTKILPLNNRPDDIGTYTVQCPYCGGITQTSNNLQVKCSYCGRMIDVEKK
;
A
#
# COMPACT_ATOMS: atom_id res chain seq x y z
N MET A 1 12.59 -6.66 -2.00
CA MET A 1 11.90 -6.14 -3.20
C MET A 1 10.77 -7.04 -3.77
N LYS A 2 10.92 -8.36 -3.89
CA LYS A 2 9.88 -9.26 -4.45
C LYS A 2 8.60 -9.40 -3.59
N ASN A 3 8.69 -9.22 -2.28
CA ASN A 3 7.59 -9.53 -1.36
C ASN A 3 6.44 -8.50 -1.33
N GLU A 4 6.70 -7.20 -1.43
CA GLU A 4 5.64 -6.19 -1.28
C GLU A 4 4.78 -6.03 -2.55
N LYS A 5 5.44 -5.92 -3.73
CA LYS A 5 4.73 -5.90 -5.01
C LYS A 5 3.87 -7.16 -5.19
N SER A 6 4.37 -8.33 -4.76
CA SER A 6 3.59 -9.56 -4.85
C SER A 6 2.39 -9.59 -3.90
N LYS A 7 2.46 -8.98 -2.71
CA LYS A 7 1.29 -8.86 -1.81
C LYS A 7 0.20 -7.98 -2.40
N LEU A 8 0.55 -6.79 -2.91
CA LEU A 8 -0.42 -5.89 -3.54
C LEU A 8 -1.05 -6.54 -4.78
N GLN A 9 -0.25 -7.14 -5.66
CA GLN A 9 -0.72 -7.83 -6.86
C GLN A 9 -1.61 -9.04 -6.54
N LYS A 10 -1.26 -9.84 -5.52
CA LYS A 10 -2.11 -10.95 -5.08
C LYS A 10 -3.45 -10.46 -4.52
N ASN A 11 -3.45 -9.39 -3.74
CA ASN A 11 -4.69 -8.81 -3.20
C ASN A 11 -5.55 -8.21 -4.32
N LEU A 12 -4.93 -7.53 -5.29
CA LEU A 12 -5.58 -7.04 -6.52
C LEU A 12 -6.24 -8.17 -7.29
N ALA A 13 -5.51 -9.26 -7.56
CA ALA A 13 -6.03 -10.40 -8.30
C ALA A 13 -7.20 -11.07 -7.58
N LYS A 14 -7.10 -11.25 -6.25
CA LYS A 14 -8.20 -11.81 -5.44
C LYS A 14 -9.44 -10.92 -5.45
N GLN A 15 -9.28 -9.61 -5.31
CA GLN A 15 -10.42 -8.68 -5.32
C GLN A 15 -11.03 -8.54 -6.70
N LEU A 16 -10.23 -8.57 -7.76
CA LEU A 16 -10.74 -8.60 -9.13
C LEU A 16 -11.53 -9.89 -9.39
N ALA A 17 -10.98 -11.05 -9.01
CA ALA A 17 -11.69 -12.33 -9.14
C ALA A 17 -13.01 -12.33 -8.37
N LEU A 18 -13.02 -11.79 -7.14
CA LEU A 18 -14.24 -11.66 -6.34
C LEU A 18 -15.27 -10.72 -7.00
N SER A 19 -14.82 -9.56 -7.52
CA SER A 19 -15.70 -8.57 -8.16
C SER A 19 -16.33 -9.12 -9.45
N ILE A 20 -15.55 -9.89 -10.22
CA ILE A 20 -16.04 -10.59 -11.43
C ILE A 20 -17.02 -11.71 -11.05
N ALA A 21 -16.71 -12.51 -10.02
CA ALA A 21 -17.60 -13.56 -9.57
C ALA A 21 -18.96 -13.00 -9.12
N LEU A 22 -18.96 -11.92 -8.33
CA LEU A 22 -20.18 -11.24 -7.87
C LEU A 22 -20.99 -10.62 -9.02
N THR A 23 -20.33 -10.06 -10.04
CA THR A 23 -21.03 -9.52 -11.22
C THR A 23 -21.68 -10.63 -12.06
N VAL A 24 -21.03 -11.79 -12.21
CA VAL A 24 -21.58 -12.95 -12.94
C VAL A 24 -22.68 -13.66 -12.15
N MET A 25 -22.59 -13.68 -10.81
CA MET A 25 -23.62 -14.25 -9.95
C MET A 25 -24.97 -13.55 -10.08
N LEU A 26 -25.01 -12.26 -10.40
CA LEU A 26 -26.25 -11.50 -10.56
C LEU A 26 -27.14 -12.01 -11.71
N PRO A 27 -26.70 -12.03 -12.98
CA PRO A 27 -27.50 -12.57 -14.09
C PRO A 27 -27.79 -14.06 -13.93
N LEU A 28 -26.84 -14.82 -13.36
CA LEU A 28 -27.06 -16.24 -13.06
C LEU A 28 -28.17 -16.43 -12.02
N GLY A 29 -28.17 -15.64 -10.95
CA GLY A 29 -29.19 -15.63 -9.90
C GLY A 29 -30.57 -15.29 -10.45
N ILE A 30 -30.68 -14.30 -11.34
CA ILE A 30 -31.93 -13.94 -12.01
C ILE A 30 -32.45 -15.14 -12.82
N ALA A 31 -31.61 -15.76 -13.66
CA ALA A 31 -31.99 -16.92 -14.45
C ALA A 31 -32.45 -18.11 -13.58
N MET A 32 -31.71 -18.41 -12.50
CA MET A 32 -32.06 -19.47 -11.55
C MET A 32 -33.39 -19.20 -10.83
N THR A 33 -33.66 -17.93 -10.50
CA THR A 33 -34.92 -17.54 -9.85
C THR A 33 -36.11 -17.72 -10.78
N ILE A 34 -35.98 -17.33 -12.05
CA ILE A 34 -37.03 -17.50 -13.08
C ILE A 34 -37.29 -18.99 -13.35
N VAL A 35 -36.25 -19.79 -13.54
CA VAL A 35 -36.39 -21.24 -13.78
C VAL A 35 -36.99 -21.95 -12.57
N GLY A 36 -36.53 -21.60 -11.36
CA GLY A 36 -37.07 -22.16 -10.12
C GLY A 36 -38.54 -21.80 -9.87
N ALA A 37 -38.96 -20.59 -10.25
CA ALA A 37 -40.34 -20.13 -10.09
C ALA A 37 -41.30 -20.76 -11.12
N THR A 38 -40.85 -20.92 -12.38
CA THR A 38 -41.68 -21.45 -13.48
C THR A 38 -41.89 -22.95 -13.44
N ARG A 39 -40.92 -23.72 -12.92
CA ARG A 39 -40.99 -25.20 -12.84
C ARG A 39 -41.34 -25.73 -11.46
N LYS A 40 -41.93 -24.89 -10.61
CA LYS A 40 -42.22 -25.21 -9.21
C LYS A 40 -43.21 -26.38 -9.06
N GLU A 41 -44.14 -26.53 -10.01
CA GLU A 41 -45.15 -27.59 -10.01
C GLU A 41 -44.63 -28.96 -10.47
N GLU A 42 -43.64 -29.00 -11.36
CA GLU A 42 -43.15 -30.26 -11.97
C GLU A 42 -42.05 -30.98 -11.17
N GLY A 43 -41.30 -30.28 -10.31
CA GLY A 43 -40.17 -30.88 -9.57
C GLY A 43 -40.01 -30.46 -8.11
N GLY A 44 -41.07 -29.96 -7.49
CA GLY A 44 -41.22 -29.85 -6.02
C GLY A 44 -40.05 -29.14 -5.30
N ALA A 45 -39.49 -29.82 -4.28
CA ALA A 45 -38.48 -29.26 -3.37
C ALA A 45 -37.19 -28.80 -4.07
N VAL A 46 -36.81 -29.44 -5.19
CA VAL A 46 -35.57 -29.13 -5.91
C VAL A 46 -35.65 -27.75 -6.59
N PHE A 47 -36.74 -27.44 -7.29
CA PHE A 47 -36.90 -26.13 -7.94
C PHE A 47 -37.16 -25.01 -6.93
N THR A 48 -37.76 -25.33 -5.78
CA THR A 48 -37.88 -24.38 -4.66
C THR A 48 -36.51 -24.04 -4.07
N ALA A 49 -35.60 -25.01 -3.95
CA ALA A 49 -34.22 -24.78 -3.51
C ALA A 49 -33.42 -23.97 -4.54
N ILE A 50 -33.55 -24.25 -5.84
CA ILE A 50 -32.92 -23.48 -6.92
C ILE A 50 -33.39 -22.02 -6.90
N MET A 51 -34.68 -21.79 -6.68
CA MET A 51 -35.24 -20.44 -6.53
C MET A 51 -34.64 -19.71 -5.32
N ALA A 52 -34.55 -20.38 -4.16
CA ALA A 52 -33.97 -19.80 -2.95
C ALA A 52 -32.49 -19.42 -3.15
N ILE A 53 -31.69 -20.30 -3.77
CA ILE A 53 -30.29 -20.03 -4.11
C ILE A 53 -30.19 -18.86 -5.10
N GLY A 54 -31.08 -18.81 -6.10
CA GLY A 54 -31.18 -17.71 -7.06
C GLY A 54 -31.39 -16.35 -6.38
N ILE A 55 -32.32 -16.27 -5.44
CA ILE A 55 -32.57 -15.04 -4.66
C ILE A 55 -31.33 -14.61 -3.88
N VAL A 56 -30.65 -15.55 -3.22
CA VAL A 56 -29.40 -15.26 -2.50
C VAL A 56 -28.33 -14.69 -3.44
N PHE A 57 -28.18 -15.27 -4.64
CA PHE A 57 -27.24 -14.78 -5.64
C PHE A 57 -27.61 -13.41 -6.20
N VAL A 58 -28.91 -13.10 -6.36
CA VAL A 58 -29.37 -11.76 -6.74
C VAL A 58 -29.02 -10.73 -5.67
N VAL A 59 -29.32 -11.01 -4.40
CA VAL A 59 -29.02 -10.10 -3.29
C VAL A 59 -27.52 -9.89 -3.16
N LEU A 60 -26.73 -10.97 -3.16
CA LEU A 60 -25.27 -10.88 -3.08
C LEU A 60 -24.67 -10.19 -4.31
N GLY A 61 -25.15 -10.49 -5.51
CA GLY A 61 -24.68 -9.87 -6.74
C GLY A 61 -25.00 -8.38 -6.79
N PHE A 62 -26.22 -7.99 -6.40
CA PHE A 62 -26.70 -6.60 -6.48
C PHE A 62 -26.00 -5.69 -5.47
N TYR A 63 -25.84 -6.12 -4.22
CA TYR A 63 -25.19 -5.30 -3.18
C TYR A 63 -23.69 -5.56 -3.08
N GLY A 64 -23.25 -6.80 -3.25
CA GLY A 64 -21.85 -7.18 -3.11
C GLY A 64 -20.99 -6.73 -4.29
N SER A 65 -21.53 -6.68 -5.52
CA SER A 65 -20.76 -6.23 -6.69
C SER A 65 -20.32 -4.77 -6.58
N PRO A 66 -21.20 -3.78 -6.31
CA PRO A 66 -20.79 -2.39 -6.15
C PRO A 66 -19.72 -2.21 -5.07
N ILE A 67 -19.89 -2.87 -3.92
CA ILE A 67 -18.94 -2.80 -2.80
C ILE A 67 -17.57 -3.38 -3.22
N ALA A 68 -17.56 -4.51 -3.93
CA ALA A 68 -16.33 -5.14 -4.39
C ALA A 68 -15.57 -4.25 -5.39
N TRP A 69 -16.29 -3.63 -6.33
CA TRP A 69 -15.70 -2.71 -7.31
C TRP A 69 -15.17 -1.42 -6.69
N VAL A 70 -15.92 -0.81 -5.77
CA VAL A 70 -15.46 0.37 -5.02
C VAL A 70 -14.19 0.07 -4.23
N ARG A 71 -14.06 -1.15 -3.68
CA ARG A 71 -12.87 -1.57 -2.95
C ARG A 71 -11.67 -1.86 -3.87
N TYR A 72 -11.94 -2.37 -5.08
CA TYR A 72 -10.92 -2.71 -6.08
C TYR A 72 -10.34 -1.46 -6.78
N ALA A 73 -11.19 -0.51 -7.18
CA ALA A 73 -10.81 0.68 -7.94
C ALA A 73 -9.57 1.45 -7.41
N PRO A 74 -9.45 1.76 -6.10
CA PRO A 74 -8.31 2.51 -5.58
C PRO A 74 -7.00 1.71 -5.54
N GLN A 75 -7.02 0.39 -5.71
CA GLN A 75 -5.81 -0.41 -5.55
C GLN A 75 -4.77 -0.18 -6.64
N LYS A 76 -5.20 0.14 -7.87
CA LYS A 76 -4.28 0.52 -8.96
C LYS A 76 -3.58 1.85 -8.67
N ARG A 77 -4.23 2.74 -7.91
CA ARG A 77 -3.64 4.01 -7.45
C ARG A 77 -2.50 3.75 -6.46
N TYR A 78 -2.68 2.83 -5.51
CA TYR A 78 -1.62 2.45 -4.56
C TYR A 78 -0.36 1.94 -5.26
N ALA A 79 -0.51 1.13 -6.31
CA ALA A 79 0.63 0.63 -7.07
C ALA A 79 1.46 1.76 -7.70
N ARG A 80 0.81 2.76 -8.29
CA ARG A 80 1.48 3.93 -8.90
C ARG A 80 2.21 4.78 -7.85
N ILE A 81 1.58 5.00 -6.69
CA ILE A 81 2.20 5.77 -5.60
C ILE A 81 3.43 5.05 -5.05
N ILE A 82 3.36 3.73 -4.85
CA ILE A 82 4.51 2.94 -4.39
C ILE A 82 5.64 2.98 -5.42
N ASP A 83 5.33 2.93 -6.72
CA ASP A 83 6.33 3.07 -7.77
C ASP A 83 6.96 4.48 -7.78
N ALA A 84 6.17 5.55 -7.60
CA ALA A 84 6.70 6.91 -7.48
C ALA A 84 7.66 7.06 -6.29
N ILE A 85 7.33 6.49 -5.14
CA ILE A 85 8.18 6.57 -3.94
C ILE A 85 9.46 5.73 -4.12
N LYS A 86 9.34 4.48 -4.59
CA LYS A 86 10.49 3.53 -4.59
C LYS A 86 11.34 3.59 -5.85
N ARG A 87 10.76 3.85 -7.02
CA ARG A 87 11.49 3.90 -8.30
C ARG A 87 11.91 5.30 -8.68
N GLU A 88 11.03 6.27 -8.49
CA GLU A 88 11.28 7.67 -8.88
C GLU A 88 11.87 8.49 -7.73
N GLY A 89 11.72 8.02 -6.48
CA GLY A 89 12.41 8.58 -5.32
C GLY A 89 11.74 9.79 -4.69
N PHE A 90 10.46 10.06 -5.02
CA PHE A 90 9.72 11.19 -4.44
C PHE A 90 9.53 11.02 -2.94
N ARG A 91 9.75 12.11 -2.18
CA ARG A 91 9.63 12.14 -0.71
C ARG A 91 8.62 13.15 -0.18
N ASP A 92 7.99 13.93 -1.04
CA ASP A 92 6.88 14.82 -0.67
C ASP A 92 5.59 14.37 -1.35
N THR A 93 4.52 14.27 -0.57
CA THR A 93 3.18 13.94 -1.06
C THR A 93 2.62 14.99 -2.03
N THR A 94 3.02 16.25 -1.92
CA THR A 94 2.61 17.33 -2.83
C THR A 94 3.30 17.21 -4.20
N GLU A 95 4.57 16.81 -4.23
CA GLU A 95 5.29 16.51 -5.48
C GLU A 95 4.69 15.29 -6.18
N ILE A 96 4.37 14.24 -5.41
CA ILE A 96 3.69 13.05 -5.94
C ILE A 96 2.31 13.40 -6.48
N ALA A 97 1.57 14.27 -5.78
CA ALA A 97 0.26 14.75 -6.20
C ALA A 97 0.35 15.48 -7.55
N ASN A 98 1.33 16.36 -7.73
CA ASN A 98 1.57 17.05 -8.99
C ASN A 98 1.99 16.08 -10.11
N HIS A 99 2.91 15.17 -9.83
CA HIS A 99 3.41 14.18 -10.80
C HIS A 99 2.33 13.22 -11.28
N LEU A 100 1.47 12.75 -10.38
CA LEU A 100 0.39 11.82 -10.69
C LEU A 100 -0.94 12.50 -11.03
N SER A 101 -0.98 13.84 -11.06
CA SER A 101 -2.20 14.66 -11.24
C SER A 101 -3.34 14.24 -10.29
N MET A 102 -3.00 14.14 -9.01
CA MET A 102 -3.89 13.72 -7.92
C MET A 102 -4.05 14.84 -6.88
N GLN A 103 -5.10 14.77 -6.06
CA GLN A 103 -5.25 15.69 -4.95
C GLN A 103 -4.27 15.33 -3.81
N PRO A 104 -3.62 16.31 -3.14
CA PRO A 104 -2.63 16.03 -2.09
C PRO A 104 -3.19 15.22 -0.92
N ASN A 105 -4.39 15.56 -0.45
CA ASN A 105 -5.05 14.86 0.66
C ASN A 105 -5.26 13.38 0.36
N ASP A 106 -5.73 13.06 -0.84
CA ASP A 106 -5.90 11.68 -1.26
C ASP A 106 -4.57 10.91 -1.36
N VAL A 107 -3.47 11.58 -1.71
CA VAL A 107 -2.13 10.95 -1.75
C VAL A 107 -1.68 10.62 -0.33
N ILE A 108 -1.89 11.53 0.62
CA ILE A 108 -1.60 11.28 2.04
C ILE A 108 -2.39 10.07 2.54
N ASP A 109 -3.69 10.02 2.28
CA ASP A 109 -4.54 8.90 2.71
C ASP A 109 -4.14 7.59 2.02
N ALA A 110 -3.78 7.65 0.74
CA ALA A 110 -3.30 6.49 0.02
C ALA A 110 -1.96 5.97 0.56
N VAL A 111 -1.03 6.86 0.91
CA VAL A 111 0.26 6.49 1.52
C VAL A 111 0.04 5.86 2.89
N ARG A 112 -0.85 6.42 3.73
CA ARG A 112 -1.23 5.84 5.03
C ARG A 112 -1.77 4.42 4.86
N VAL A 113 -2.72 4.22 3.94
CA VAL A 113 -3.27 2.89 3.64
C VAL A 113 -2.19 1.92 3.16
N CYS A 114 -1.21 2.39 2.37
CA CYS A 114 -0.08 1.58 1.93
C CYS A 114 0.84 1.18 3.10
N ILE A 115 1.04 2.05 4.08
CA ILE A 115 1.81 1.75 5.30
C ILE A 115 1.04 0.77 6.18
N ASP A 116 -0.24 1.05 6.49
CA ASP A 116 -1.09 0.22 7.34
C ASP A 116 -1.24 -1.22 6.83
N LYS A 117 -1.37 -1.38 5.50
CA LYS A 117 -1.49 -2.69 4.86
C LYS A 117 -0.15 -3.34 4.56
N GLN A 118 0.96 -2.74 5.00
CA GLN A 118 2.33 -3.23 4.78
C GLN A 118 2.66 -3.44 3.29
N TYR A 119 2.14 -2.55 2.44
CA TYR A 119 2.53 -2.46 1.03
C TYR A 119 3.77 -1.58 0.85
N LEU A 120 3.98 -0.63 1.77
CA LEU A 120 5.16 0.21 1.87
C LEU A 120 5.84 -0.06 3.23
N CYS A 121 6.72 -1.05 3.29
CA CYS A 121 7.57 -1.28 4.44
C CYS A 121 8.75 -0.31 4.43
N ASP A 122 9.22 0.07 5.62
CA ASP A 122 10.37 0.94 5.87
C ASP A 122 10.15 2.43 5.58
N TYR A 123 8.90 2.89 5.58
CA TYR A 123 8.57 4.31 5.44
C TYR A 123 7.53 4.72 6.49
N THR A 124 7.62 5.98 6.92
CA THR A 124 6.63 6.68 7.74
C THR A 124 6.23 7.98 7.05
N ILE A 125 5.11 8.54 7.47
CA ILE A 125 4.60 9.82 6.96
C ILE A 125 4.47 10.83 8.10
N GLU A 126 5.10 11.98 7.93
CA GLU A 126 5.01 13.12 8.85
C GLU A 126 4.44 14.32 8.09
N GLY A 127 3.15 14.58 8.29
CA GLY A 127 2.43 15.62 7.52
C GLY A 127 2.45 15.31 6.03
N THR A 128 3.21 16.10 5.26
CA THR A 128 3.37 15.94 3.81
C THR A 128 4.63 15.16 3.40
N LYS A 129 5.56 14.93 4.32
CA LYS A 129 6.86 14.30 4.02
C LYS A 129 6.83 12.80 4.31
N ILE A 130 7.44 12.05 3.40
CA ILE A 130 7.60 10.60 3.47
C ILE A 130 9.05 10.32 3.85
N LEU A 131 9.25 9.81 5.06
CA LEU A 131 10.56 9.55 5.63
C LEU A 131 10.82 8.04 5.64
N PRO A 132 12.01 7.56 5.25
CA PRO A 132 12.34 6.16 5.47
C PRO A 132 12.45 5.90 6.98
N LEU A 133 11.85 4.82 7.46
CA LEU A 133 11.79 4.43 8.88
C LEU A 133 13.19 4.16 9.45
N ASN A 134 14.15 3.80 8.59
CA ASN A 134 15.55 3.63 8.96
C ASN A 134 16.32 4.96 9.15
N ASN A 135 15.62 6.10 9.05
CA ASN A 135 16.13 7.40 9.51
C ASN A 135 15.54 7.72 10.88
N ARG A 136 15.52 6.75 11.81
CA ARG A 136 15.43 7.14 13.20
C ARG A 136 16.71 7.96 13.48
N PRO A 137 16.62 9.20 14.01
CA PRO A 137 17.79 10.03 14.29
C PRO A 137 18.84 9.33 15.17
N ASP A 138 18.41 8.27 15.87
CA ASP A 138 19.22 7.37 16.68
C ASP A 138 20.27 6.58 15.87
N ASP A 139 20.10 6.44 14.54
CA ASP A 139 21.09 5.84 13.62
C ASP A 139 21.96 6.88 12.89
N ILE A 140 21.72 8.19 13.11
CA ILE A 140 22.80 9.17 13.06
C ILE A 140 23.49 9.10 14.43
N GLY A 141 23.98 7.91 14.76
CA GLY A 141 24.78 7.73 15.96
C GLY A 141 25.93 8.71 15.85
N THR A 142 25.94 9.73 16.69
CA THR A 142 27.11 10.60 16.87
C THR A 142 28.26 9.68 17.19
N TYR A 143 29.11 9.41 16.20
CA TYR A 143 30.24 8.54 16.41
C TYR A 143 31.40 9.40 16.86
N THR A 144 32.12 8.86 17.83
CA THR A 144 33.32 9.47 18.36
C THR A 144 34.49 9.13 17.46
N VAL A 145 35.07 10.14 16.82
CA VAL A 145 36.32 10.01 16.06
C VAL A 145 37.46 10.45 16.96
N GLN A 146 38.45 9.60 17.13
CA GLN A 146 39.70 9.96 17.78
C GLN A 146 40.60 10.68 16.77
N CYS A 147 41.08 11.88 17.11
CA CYS A 147 41.98 12.62 16.25
C CYS A 147 43.36 11.93 16.19
N PRO A 148 43.88 11.56 15.01
CA PRO A 148 45.21 10.94 14.89
C PRO A 148 46.35 11.91 15.22
N TYR A 149 46.09 13.22 15.19
CA TYR A 149 47.13 14.24 15.39
C TYR A 149 47.28 14.73 16.83
N CYS A 150 46.19 14.77 17.61
CA CYS A 150 46.24 15.26 19.01
C CYS A 150 45.64 14.29 20.03
N GLY A 151 45.08 13.16 19.59
CA GLY A 151 44.43 12.18 20.47
C GLY A 151 43.07 12.59 21.04
N GLY A 152 42.61 13.83 20.81
CA GLY A 152 41.32 14.32 21.28
C GLY A 152 40.13 13.62 20.62
N ILE A 153 39.06 13.41 21.38
CA ILE A 153 37.85 12.70 20.93
C ILE A 153 36.81 13.74 20.51
N THR A 154 36.32 13.65 19.27
CA THR A 154 35.27 14.54 18.76
C THR A 154 34.07 13.75 18.26
N GLN A 155 32.87 14.24 18.60
CA GLN A 155 31.62 13.67 18.13
C GLN A 155 31.20 14.37 16.83
N THR A 156 30.75 13.60 15.86
CA THR A 156 30.23 14.15 14.61
C THR A 156 29.05 13.32 14.11
N SER A 157 28.11 13.99 13.46
CA SER A 157 27.03 13.40 12.68
C SER A 157 27.35 13.35 11.18
N ASN A 158 28.48 13.94 10.76
CA ASN A 158 28.85 14.10 9.36
C ASN A 158 29.86 13.04 8.90
N ASN A 159 29.40 12.16 8.00
CA ASN A 159 30.10 11.01 7.43
C ASN A 159 31.26 11.32 6.47
N LEU A 160 31.63 12.59 6.30
CA LEU A 160 32.72 13.00 5.40
C LEU A 160 33.91 13.55 6.18
N GLN A 161 33.75 14.71 6.80
CA GLN A 161 34.84 15.39 7.52
C GLN A 161 34.34 16.05 8.80
N VAL A 162 35.15 15.95 9.85
CA VAL A 162 34.93 16.64 11.12
C VAL A 162 36.12 17.51 11.47
N LYS A 163 35.85 18.74 11.90
CA LYS A 163 36.86 19.62 12.48
C LYS A 163 37.11 19.23 13.94
N CYS A 164 38.36 18.95 14.29
CA CYS A 164 38.73 18.63 15.66
C CYS A 164 38.52 19.86 16.57
N SER A 165 37.72 19.74 17.63
CA SER A 165 37.48 20.81 18.62
C SER A 165 38.74 21.21 19.41
N TYR A 166 39.73 20.32 19.49
CA TYR A 166 40.94 20.54 20.29
C TYR A 166 42.07 21.18 19.48
N CYS A 167 42.36 20.66 18.28
CA CYS A 167 43.49 21.15 17.47
C CYS A 167 43.08 21.87 16.18
N GLY A 168 41.79 21.94 15.87
CA GLY A 168 41.24 22.67 14.73
C GLY A 168 41.47 22.03 13.36
N ARG A 169 42.14 20.87 13.26
CA ARG A 169 42.37 20.15 12.01
C ARG A 169 41.14 19.38 11.52
N MET A 170 40.99 19.26 10.20
CA MET A 170 39.98 18.43 9.57
C MET A 170 40.42 16.95 9.60
N ILE A 171 39.48 16.06 9.92
CA ILE A 171 39.70 14.62 9.99
C ILE A 171 38.68 13.96 9.04
N ASP A 172 39.16 13.12 8.14
CA ASP A 172 38.32 12.29 7.29
C ASP A 172 37.77 11.11 8.10
N VAL A 173 36.46 10.90 8.03
CA VAL A 173 35.81 9.80 8.76
C VAL A 173 35.74 8.57 7.86
N GLU A 174 36.64 7.61 8.05
CA GLU A 174 36.47 6.29 7.45
C GLU A 174 35.34 5.53 8.14
N LYS A 175 34.29 5.19 7.38
CA LYS A 175 33.25 4.27 7.83
C LYS A 175 33.88 2.91 8.11
N LYS A 176 33.95 2.52 9.38
CA LYS A 176 34.15 1.12 9.77
C LYS A 176 32.83 0.36 9.71
#